data_AF-A0A840TSH2-F1
#
_entry.id   AF-A0A840TSH2-F1
#
_cell.length_a   1.000
_cell.length_b   1.000
_cell.length_c   1.000
_cell.angle_alpha   90.00
_cell.angle_beta   90.00
_cell.angle_gamma   90.00
#
_symmetry.space_group_name_H-M   'P 1'
#
loop_
_entity.id
_entity.type
_entity.pdbx_description
1 polymer ?
#
loop_
_entity_poly.entity_id
_entity_poly.type
_entity_poly.pdbx_seq_one_letter_code
_entity_poly.pdbx_strand_id
1 'polypeptide(L)'
;MNDPAQLAAGKDFFGMSLNYDAVGNISGWQYRSAQRTGSYADAFSVTAKELYQYSFTYDNLYRLKTAGLTKAGAPVYALGGTDNGAMDYDANGNIVSLRRSFQGSVVDELSYVYAAGSNRLASVADGGTNPSTPNEFFGSNASYGYDANGNLISDSGKGISNIAYNYLNLPQAVTKGSQTIGYTYDAGGQKLKADFGSGKVYDYIAGLVYVNDSLEFIPTAEGRILPPGRAVNPPLNDEAGVPAGVANTFYRYEYQLRDHLGNLRIACRCGERENAVTPSQAYAPIVVQENHYDPWGLSLPLNAQTEWVAGSPADRFTYNGKEKQGELGWHDYGARMYDAQIGRWGVVDPLAEKREWLSPYNYVQNNPILRVDPDGAFDFVQRGDGSIYWDKNANSQATTKQGETYLGTSLNFTFNSYINNTFDGPQPPWDVTGDKLTSTIIVTGNEAADGSLTSVDIKSSYSIGETGGIAMFKGRDYFPGLGGDQNKAIDIKGMKGGTVTFEQHASVPGIEAAGLSLLGYDVVNVAQKATFNLSGNKLSVTASTDVFPSATLSVNGKQLFQYNQPSFKATHGRGSSYTDNGTGGAVTNDIQRRPTPSFHTRYKK
;
A
#
# COMPACT_ATOMS: atom_id res chain seq x y z
N MET A 1 -16.23 -20.66 -8.13
CA MET A 1 -16.26 -19.22 -8.47
C MET A 1 -15.12 -18.80 -9.37
N ASN A 2 -13.97 -19.51 -9.43
CA ASN A 2 -12.90 -19.27 -10.39
C ASN A 2 -12.15 -20.58 -10.71
N ASP A 3 -12.78 -21.49 -11.47
CA ASP A 3 -12.12 -22.67 -12.04
C ASP A 3 -11.91 -22.46 -13.56
N PRO A 4 -10.65 -22.32 -14.03
CA PRO A 4 -10.34 -22.21 -15.45
C PRO A 4 -10.88 -23.38 -16.29
N ALA A 5 -11.01 -24.58 -15.71
CA ALA A 5 -11.56 -25.74 -16.42
C ALA A 5 -13.07 -25.59 -16.69
N GLN A 6 -13.77 -24.75 -15.93
CA GLN A 6 -15.20 -24.47 -16.10
C GLN A 6 -15.47 -23.27 -17.04
N LEU A 7 -14.43 -22.64 -17.61
CA LEU A 7 -14.58 -21.61 -18.64
C LEU A 7 -15.35 -22.12 -19.86
N ALA A 8 -15.26 -23.40 -20.22
CA ALA A 8 -16.08 -23.93 -21.32
C ALA A 8 -17.53 -24.25 -20.87
N ALA A 9 -17.71 -24.64 -19.61
CA ALA A 9 -18.97 -25.15 -19.07
C ALA A 9 -19.93 -24.06 -18.53
N GLY A 10 -19.47 -22.81 -18.39
CA GLY A 10 -20.33 -21.67 -18.01
C GLY A 10 -20.85 -21.70 -16.56
N LYS A 11 -20.26 -22.52 -15.69
CA LYS A 11 -20.75 -22.71 -14.32
C LYS A 11 -20.33 -21.62 -13.35
N ASP A 12 -19.17 -21.00 -13.54
CA ASP A 12 -18.66 -19.94 -12.65
C ASP A 12 -19.10 -18.52 -13.07
N PHE A 13 -19.08 -17.58 -12.12
CA PHE A 13 -19.35 -16.14 -12.37
C PHE A 13 -18.17 -15.42 -12.99
N PHE A 14 -16.97 -15.90 -12.70
CA PHE A 14 -15.73 -15.45 -13.25
C PHE A 14 -14.84 -16.68 -13.48
N GLY A 15 -14.06 -16.68 -14.52
CA GLY A 15 -13.06 -17.72 -14.78
C GLY A 15 -12.00 -17.09 -15.64
N MET A 16 -10.74 -17.43 -15.46
CA MET A 16 -9.65 -16.78 -16.18
C MET A 16 -8.66 -17.80 -16.73
N SER A 17 -8.27 -17.63 -17.99
CA SER A 17 -7.16 -18.36 -18.60
C SER A 17 -6.24 -17.39 -19.32
N LEU A 18 -4.93 -17.50 -19.04
CA LEU A 18 -3.87 -16.68 -19.64
C LEU A 18 -3.10 -17.51 -20.65
N ASN A 19 -2.90 -16.97 -21.84
CA ASN A 19 -2.04 -17.53 -22.86
C ASN A 19 -0.77 -16.69 -22.96
N TYR A 20 0.36 -17.35 -23.20
CA TYR A 20 1.66 -16.70 -23.29
C TYR A 20 2.26 -16.93 -24.68
N ASP A 21 3.04 -15.97 -25.17
CA ASP A 21 3.95 -16.19 -26.30
C ASP A 21 5.21 -16.97 -25.84
N ALA A 22 6.09 -17.29 -26.79
CA ALA A 22 7.29 -18.07 -26.52
C ALA A 22 8.31 -17.38 -25.58
N VAL A 23 8.18 -16.06 -25.37
CA VAL A 23 9.09 -15.25 -24.56
C VAL A 23 8.44 -14.80 -23.24
N GLY A 24 7.21 -15.23 -22.97
CA GLY A 24 6.51 -15.05 -21.70
C GLY A 24 5.63 -13.80 -21.62
N ASN A 25 5.39 -13.07 -22.72
CA ASN A 25 4.34 -12.04 -22.71
C ASN A 25 2.97 -12.70 -22.78
N ILE A 26 1.96 -12.08 -22.18
CA ILE A 26 0.58 -12.56 -22.31
C ILE A 26 0.10 -12.25 -23.73
N SER A 27 -0.08 -13.28 -24.55
CA SER A 27 -0.54 -13.17 -25.95
C SER A 27 -2.06 -13.09 -26.06
N GLY A 28 -2.76 -13.44 -24.99
CA GLY A 28 -4.19 -13.29 -24.88
C GLY A 28 -4.71 -13.87 -23.59
N TRP A 29 -5.95 -13.55 -23.25
CA TRP A 29 -6.61 -14.15 -22.11
C TRP A 29 -8.11 -14.19 -22.30
N GLN A 30 -8.77 -15.04 -21.55
CA GLN A 30 -10.20 -15.25 -21.66
C GLN A 30 -10.80 -15.22 -20.28
N TYR A 31 -11.96 -14.57 -20.15
CA TYR A 31 -12.78 -14.64 -18.97
C TYR A 31 -14.25 -14.69 -19.30
N ARG A 32 -15.03 -15.26 -18.39
CA ARG A 32 -16.50 -15.15 -18.44
C ARG A 32 -16.98 -14.15 -17.42
N SER A 33 -18.01 -13.41 -17.80
CA SER A 33 -18.75 -12.55 -16.89
C SER A 33 -20.25 -12.69 -17.12
N ALA A 34 -21.02 -12.44 -16.06
CA ALA A 34 -22.47 -12.54 -16.06
C ALA A 34 -23.11 -11.32 -16.74
N GLN A 35 -23.81 -11.54 -17.85
CA GLN A 35 -24.61 -10.51 -18.51
C GLN A 35 -25.91 -10.28 -17.72
N ARG A 36 -26.24 -9.00 -17.52
CA ARG A 36 -27.55 -8.55 -17.03
C ARG A 36 -28.50 -8.31 -18.21
N THR A 37 -29.72 -8.85 -18.13
CA THR A 37 -30.83 -8.48 -19.02
C THR A 37 -32.11 -8.36 -18.19
N GLY A 38 -32.62 -7.15 -17.97
CA GLY A 38 -33.84 -6.89 -17.19
C GLY A 38 -34.01 -5.42 -16.77
N SER A 39 -35.26 -4.99 -16.56
CA SER A 39 -35.62 -3.70 -15.97
C SER A 39 -35.56 -3.76 -14.43
N TYR A 40 -35.33 -2.61 -13.80
CA TYR A 40 -35.05 -2.36 -12.38
C TYR A 40 -35.99 -3.02 -11.35
N ALA A 41 -37.21 -3.41 -11.76
CA ALA A 41 -38.30 -3.81 -10.86
C ALA A 41 -38.34 -5.31 -10.51
N ASP A 42 -37.63 -6.17 -11.26
CA ASP A 42 -37.67 -7.62 -11.05
C ASP A 42 -36.33 -8.10 -10.50
N ALA A 43 -36.37 -8.87 -9.41
CA ALA A 43 -35.23 -9.54 -8.78
C ALA A 43 -34.21 -10.04 -9.83
N PHE A 44 -33.02 -9.45 -9.79
CA PHE A 44 -31.97 -9.53 -10.81
C PHE A 44 -31.46 -10.98 -10.96
N SER A 45 -31.89 -11.66 -12.03
CA SER A 45 -31.38 -12.98 -12.40
C SER A 45 -30.29 -12.85 -13.48
N VAL A 46 -29.16 -13.53 -13.27
CA VAL A 46 -28.13 -13.67 -14.32
C VAL A 46 -28.71 -14.53 -15.44
N THR A 47 -28.97 -13.89 -16.58
CA THR A 47 -29.68 -14.51 -17.71
C THR A 47 -28.73 -15.14 -18.72
N ALA A 48 -27.49 -14.66 -18.81
CA ALA A 48 -26.43 -15.25 -19.65
C ALA A 48 -25.02 -15.00 -19.06
N LYS A 49 -24.04 -15.84 -19.41
CA LYS A 49 -22.62 -15.65 -19.04
C LYS A 49 -21.78 -15.60 -20.31
N GLU A 50 -21.38 -14.40 -20.69
CA GLU A 50 -20.69 -14.14 -21.94
C GLU A 50 -19.19 -14.40 -21.81
N LEU A 51 -18.59 -14.91 -22.88
CA LEU A 51 -17.15 -15.10 -22.99
C LEU A 51 -16.53 -13.83 -23.58
N TYR A 52 -15.57 -13.27 -22.86
CA TYR A 52 -14.73 -12.18 -23.29
C TYR A 52 -13.33 -12.72 -23.57
N GLN A 53 -12.77 -12.41 -24.74
CA GLN A 53 -11.45 -12.89 -25.14
C GLN A 53 -10.61 -11.73 -25.61
N TYR A 54 -9.50 -11.49 -24.92
CA TYR A 54 -8.50 -10.53 -25.35
C TYR A 54 -7.37 -11.22 -26.12
N SER A 55 -6.83 -10.53 -27.11
CA SER A 55 -5.61 -10.88 -27.82
C SER A 55 -4.65 -9.70 -27.80
N PHE A 56 -3.34 -9.96 -27.75
CA PHE A 56 -2.32 -8.92 -27.69
C PHE A 56 -1.14 -9.25 -28.60
N THR A 57 -0.51 -8.22 -29.14
CA THR A 57 0.80 -8.34 -29.80
C THR A 57 1.75 -7.29 -29.26
N TYR A 58 3.05 -7.55 -29.39
CA TYR A 58 4.11 -6.69 -28.88
C TYR A 58 5.16 -6.45 -29.96
N ASP A 59 5.92 -5.37 -29.82
CA ASP A 59 7.15 -5.20 -30.58
C ASP A 59 8.31 -6.00 -29.96
N ASN A 60 9.48 -5.93 -30.60
CA ASN A 60 10.68 -6.65 -30.15
C ASN A 60 11.25 -6.13 -28.81
N LEU A 61 10.76 -5.00 -28.30
CA LEU A 61 11.08 -4.47 -26.97
C LEU A 61 9.98 -4.80 -25.94
N TYR A 62 9.05 -5.70 -26.31
CA TYR A 62 7.93 -6.14 -25.49
C TYR A 62 6.95 -5.03 -25.11
N ARG A 63 6.86 -3.99 -25.94
CA ARG A 63 5.88 -2.91 -25.79
C ARG A 63 4.62 -3.26 -26.56
N LEU A 64 3.45 -2.97 -25.99
CA LEU A 64 2.16 -3.34 -26.55
C LEU A 64 1.95 -2.69 -27.94
N LYS A 65 1.61 -3.48 -28.95
CA LYS A 65 1.38 -3.00 -30.33
C LYS A 65 -0.07 -3.11 -30.76
N THR A 66 -0.76 -4.18 -30.37
CA THR A 66 -2.19 -4.30 -30.62
C THR A 66 -2.88 -4.96 -29.43
N ALA A 67 -4.17 -4.65 -29.28
CA ALA A 67 -5.07 -5.43 -28.44
C ALA A 67 -6.40 -5.64 -29.18
N GLY A 68 -6.97 -6.83 -29.11
CA GLY A 68 -8.32 -7.10 -29.56
C GLY A 68 -9.17 -7.58 -28.40
N LEU A 69 -10.46 -7.29 -28.41
CA LEU A 69 -11.43 -7.89 -27.50
C LEU A 69 -12.64 -8.39 -28.29
N THR A 70 -12.99 -9.65 -28.09
CA THR A 70 -14.25 -10.22 -28.55
C THR A 70 -15.21 -10.44 -27.39
N LYS A 71 -16.50 -10.28 -27.65
CA LYS A 71 -17.62 -10.57 -26.77
C LYS A 71 -18.51 -11.61 -27.46
N ALA A 72 -18.66 -12.78 -26.86
CA ALA A 72 -19.37 -13.91 -27.45
C ALA A 72 -18.90 -14.24 -28.88
N GLY A 73 -17.59 -14.08 -29.16
CA GLY A 73 -16.98 -14.30 -30.47
C GLY A 73 -17.05 -13.11 -31.43
N ALA A 74 -17.83 -12.06 -31.15
CA ALA A 74 -17.88 -10.85 -31.98
C ALA A 74 -16.84 -9.82 -31.53
N PRO A 75 -16.01 -9.24 -32.42
CA PRO A 75 -15.10 -8.16 -32.07
C PRO A 75 -15.86 -6.92 -31.56
N VAL A 76 -15.48 -6.41 -30.39
CA VAL A 76 -16.11 -5.24 -29.76
C VAL A 76 -15.15 -4.10 -29.47
N TYR A 77 -13.85 -4.40 -29.34
CA TYR A 77 -12.81 -3.38 -29.17
C TYR A 77 -11.52 -3.79 -29.89
N ALA A 78 -10.81 -2.80 -30.41
CA ALA A 78 -9.45 -2.95 -30.90
C ALA A 78 -8.59 -1.73 -30.51
N LEU A 79 -7.38 -2.00 -30.04
CA LEU A 79 -6.27 -1.07 -29.93
C LEU A 79 -5.28 -1.33 -31.06
N GLY A 80 -4.82 -0.27 -31.70
CA GLY A 80 -3.95 -0.35 -32.86
C GLY A 80 -4.74 -0.67 -34.13
N GLY A 81 -4.07 -1.31 -35.09
CA GLY A 81 -4.62 -1.65 -36.40
C GLY A 81 -3.65 -2.51 -37.20
N THR A 82 -4.06 -2.93 -38.40
CA THR A 82 -3.18 -3.64 -39.35
C THR A 82 -2.16 -2.74 -40.02
N ASP A 83 -2.35 -1.42 -39.89
CA ASP A 83 -1.51 -0.41 -40.53
C ASP A 83 -0.34 -0.06 -39.60
N ASN A 84 0.88 0.03 -40.16
CA ASN A 84 2.01 0.65 -39.47
C ASN A 84 1.61 2.07 -39.03
N GLY A 85 1.87 2.46 -37.78
CA GLY A 85 1.48 3.77 -37.26
C GLY A 85 0.35 3.77 -36.23
N ALA A 86 -0.38 2.67 -36.02
CA ALA A 86 -1.61 2.70 -35.21
C ALA A 86 -1.40 2.64 -33.67
N MET A 87 -0.21 2.21 -33.23
CA MET A 87 0.22 2.29 -31.83
C MET A 87 1.75 2.26 -31.82
N ASP A 88 2.39 3.42 -31.80
CA ASP A 88 3.85 3.50 -31.93
C ASP A 88 4.49 4.27 -30.79
N TYR A 89 5.81 4.07 -30.69
CA TYR A 89 6.62 4.66 -29.65
C TYR A 89 7.87 5.29 -30.26
N ASP A 90 8.34 6.38 -29.66
CA ASP A 90 9.67 6.91 -29.94
C ASP A 90 10.77 6.05 -29.27
N ALA A 91 12.03 6.46 -29.45
CA ALA A 91 13.19 5.78 -28.89
C ALA A 91 13.24 5.79 -27.35
N ASN A 92 12.62 6.79 -26.71
CA ASN A 92 12.53 6.91 -25.25
C ASN A 92 11.28 6.20 -24.68
N GLY A 93 10.51 5.52 -25.53
CA GLY A 93 9.29 4.82 -25.13
C GLY A 93 8.12 5.76 -24.85
N ASN A 94 8.11 6.98 -25.37
CA ASN A 94 6.90 7.79 -25.40
C ASN A 94 5.94 7.26 -26.47
N ILE A 95 4.64 7.21 -26.18
CA ILE A 95 3.61 6.91 -27.18
C ILE A 95 3.59 8.06 -28.19
N VAL A 96 3.72 7.77 -29.48
CA VAL A 96 3.62 8.76 -30.56
C VAL A 96 2.28 8.70 -31.29
N SER A 97 1.62 7.54 -31.29
CA SER A 97 0.31 7.35 -31.87
C SER A 97 -0.46 6.27 -31.12
N LEU A 98 -1.79 6.41 -31.08
CA LEU A 98 -2.68 5.43 -30.47
C LEU A 98 -4.05 5.48 -31.16
N ARG A 99 -4.46 4.37 -31.78
CA ARG A 99 -5.78 4.22 -32.39
C ARG A 99 -6.66 3.28 -31.57
N ARG A 100 -7.88 3.68 -31.26
CA ARG A 100 -8.91 2.84 -30.63
C ARG A 100 -10.10 2.70 -31.57
N SER A 101 -10.62 1.49 -31.66
CA SER A 101 -11.89 1.21 -32.33
C SER A 101 -12.83 0.48 -31.39
N PHE A 102 -14.09 0.88 -31.39
CA PHE A 102 -15.15 0.29 -30.57
C PHE A 102 -16.35 -0.04 -31.46
N GLN A 103 -16.86 -1.27 -31.33
CA GLN A 103 -17.98 -1.79 -32.14
C GLN A 103 -17.84 -1.53 -33.66
N GLY A 104 -16.61 -1.63 -34.17
CA GLY A 104 -16.29 -1.45 -35.59
C GLY A 104 -16.09 0.01 -36.05
N SER A 105 -16.28 1.00 -35.18
CA SER A 105 -15.99 2.41 -35.46
C SER A 105 -14.65 2.83 -34.85
N VAL A 106 -13.88 3.67 -35.55
CA VAL A 106 -12.72 4.35 -34.94
C VAL A 106 -13.26 5.44 -34.01
N VAL A 107 -12.92 5.33 -32.73
CA VAL A 107 -13.33 6.28 -31.69
C VAL A 107 -12.19 7.24 -31.34
N ASP A 108 -10.95 6.76 -31.33
CA ASP A 108 -9.76 7.61 -31.14
C ASP A 108 -8.74 7.33 -32.26
N GLU A 109 -8.13 8.39 -32.78
CA GLU A 109 -6.92 8.35 -33.61
C GLU A 109 -5.94 9.41 -33.10
N LEU A 110 -5.29 9.07 -31.98
CA LEU A 110 -4.46 9.99 -31.22
C LEU A 110 -3.06 10.12 -31.82
N SER A 111 -2.62 11.36 -32.02
CA SER A 111 -1.25 11.71 -32.43
C SER A 111 -0.60 12.60 -31.36
N TYR A 112 0.51 12.13 -30.80
CA TYR A 112 1.18 12.76 -29.67
C TYR A 112 2.35 13.61 -30.16
N VAL A 113 2.40 14.87 -29.73
CA VAL A 113 3.50 15.79 -30.00
C VAL A 113 4.16 16.16 -28.70
N TYR A 114 5.49 16.10 -28.66
CA TYR A 114 6.29 16.37 -27.47
C TYR A 114 7.01 17.71 -27.59
N ALA A 115 7.21 18.40 -26.47
CA ALA A 115 7.99 19.61 -26.44
C ALA A 115 9.46 19.30 -26.80
N ALA A 116 10.06 20.15 -27.64
CA ALA A 116 11.39 19.93 -28.20
C ALA A 116 12.44 19.63 -27.12
N GLY A 117 13.23 18.57 -27.34
CA GLY A 117 14.28 18.14 -26.40
C GLY A 117 13.75 17.63 -25.05
N SER A 118 12.48 17.20 -24.97
CA SER A 118 11.88 16.73 -23.72
C SER A 118 10.91 15.57 -23.92
N ASN A 119 10.54 14.92 -22.82
CA ASN A 119 9.49 13.90 -22.78
C ASN A 119 8.11 14.46 -22.33
N ARG A 120 8.00 15.79 -22.20
CA ARG A 120 6.75 16.47 -21.83
C ARG A 120 5.84 16.52 -23.04
N LEU A 121 4.58 16.13 -22.84
CA LEU A 121 3.57 16.17 -23.88
C LEU A 121 3.28 17.64 -24.22
N ALA A 122 3.30 18.04 -25.48
CA ALA A 122 2.88 19.38 -25.88
C ALA A 122 1.41 19.37 -26.28
N SER A 123 1.02 18.39 -27.10
CA SER A 123 -0.35 18.24 -27.56
C SER A 123 -0.69 16.81 -27.95
N VAL A 124 -1.98 16.49 -27.92
CA VAL A 124 -2.56 15.30 -28.53
C VAL A 124 -3.64 15.75 -29.50
N ALA A 125 -3.45 15.42 -30.78
CA ALA A 125 -4.49 15.57 -31.79
C ALA A 125 -5.29 14.28 -31.87
N ASP A 126 -6.61 14.38 -32.08
CA ASP A 126 -7.48 13.23 -32.29
C ASP A 126 -8.16 13.33 -33.65
N GLY A 127 -7.88 12.34 -34.51
CA GLY A 127 -8.50 12.19 -35.84
C GLY A 127 -9.79 11.36 -35.83
N GLY A 128 -10.22 10.87 -34.67
CA GLY A 128 -11.41 10.02 -34.50
C GLY A 128 -12.68 10.68 -35.04
N THR A 129 -13.54 9.88 -35.68
CA THR A 129 -14.75 10.37 -36.37
C THR A 129 -16.06 10.09 -35.62
N ASN A 130 -16.04 9.26 -34.58
CA ASN A 130 -17.26 8.83 -33.90
C ASN A 130 -17.20 9.12 -32.40
N PRO A 131 -17.97 10.11 -31.90
CA PRO A 131 -17.90 10.57 -30.53
C PRO A 131 -18.80 9.79 -29.54
N SER A 132 -18.97 8.47 -29.76
CA SER A 132 -19.88 7.64 -28.97
C SER A 132 -19.17 6.54 -28.17
N THR A 133 -18.31 6.98 -27.25
CA THR A 133 -17.80 6.29 -26.04
C THR A 133 -16.83 5.11 -26.27
N PRO A 134 -15.93 4.83 -25.31
CA PRO A 134 -15.82 5.43 -23.96
C PRO A 134 -14.79 6.55 -23.77
N ASN A 135 -15.32 7.66 -23.25
CA ASN A 135 -14.62 8.78 -22.62
C ASN A 135 -13.58 9.49 -23.49
N GLU A 136 -14.05 9.95 -24.65
CA GLU A 136 -13.23 10.50 -25.72
C GLU A 136 -12.54 11.83 -25.39
N PHE A 137 -11.45 12.01 -26.13
CA PHE A 137 -10.80 13.27 -26.37
C PHE A 137 -11.75 14.21 -27.12
N PHE A 138 -11.73 15.50 -26.78
CA PHE A 138 -12.45 16.50 -27.56
C PHE A 138 -11.92 16.49 -29.02
N GLY A 139 -12.81 16.63 -30.00
CA GLY A 139 -12.51 16.82 -31.44
C GLY A 139 -11.76 18.12 -31.77
N SER A 140 -10.87 18.55 -30.88
CA SER A 140 -9.93 19.65 -30.98
C SER A 140 -8.66 19.24 -30.24
N ASN A 141 -7.49 19.53 -30.82
CA ASN A 141 -6.20 19.19 -30.23
C ASN A 141 -6.13 19.57 -28.75
N ALA A 142 -5.87 18.59 -27.90
CA ALA A 142 -5.57 18.80 -26.50
C ALA A 142 -4.16 19.38 -26.37
N SER A 143 -4.00 20.32 -25.45
CA SER A 143 -2.73 20.98 -25.14
C SER A 143 -2.41 20.81 -23.67
N TYR A 144 -1.13 20.65 -23.38
CA TYR A 144 -0.63 20.32 -22.06
C TYR A 144 0.39 21.36 -21.60
N GLY A 145 0.22 21.85 -20.38
CA GLY A 145 1.13 22.81 -19.74
C GLY A 145 1.87 22.15 -18.59
N TYR A 146 3.11 22.57 -18.33
CA TYR A 146 3.93 22.04 -17.24
C TYR A 146 4.57 23.15 -16.42
N ASP A 147 4.77 22.90 -15.13
CA ASP A 147 5.63 23.73 -14.30
C ASP A 147 7.13 23.46 -14.54
N ALA A 148 7.99 24.15 -13.79
CA ALA A 148 9.44 24.00 -13.88
C ALA A 148 9.96 22.65 -13.35
N ASN A 149 9.21 21.97 -12.48
CA ASN A 149 9.54 20.64 -11.96
C ASN A 149 9.08 19.53 -12.91
N GLY A 150 8.35 19.87 -13.98
CA GLY A 150 7.83 18.91 -14.94
C GLY A 150 6.50 18.29 -14.51
N ASN A 151 5.77 18.92 -13.59
CA ASN A 151 4.41 18.51 -13.27
C ASN A 151 3.41 19.12 -14.26
N LEU A 152 2.43 18.34 -14.68
CA LEU A 152 1.34 18.81 -15.54
C LEU A 152 0.50 19.85 -14.80
N ILE A 153 0.37 21.07 -15.32
CA ILE A 153 -0.44 22.14 -14.72
C ILE A 153 -1.73 22.45 -15.49
N SER A 154 -1.86 21.98 -16.74
CA SER A 154 -3.08 22.18 -17.52
C SER A 154 -3.26 21.08 -18.56
N ASP A 155 -4.50 20.67 -18.80
CA ASP A 155 -4.91 19.72 -19.83
C ASP A 155 -6.21 20.21 -20.46
N SER A 156 -6.10 20.83 -21.64
CA SER A 156 -7.28 21.35 -22.34
C SER A 156 -8.19 20.23 -22.86
N GLY A 157 -7.65 19.03 -23.06
CA GLY A 157 -8.38 17.83 -23.46
C GLY A 157 -9.31 17.28 -22.37
N LYS A 158 -9.19 17.75 -21.13
CA LYS A 158 -10.11 17.44 -20.02
C LYS A 158 -10.77 18.68 -19.41
N GLY A 159 -10.54 19.86 -20.01
CA GLY A 159 -10.98 21.13 -19.47
C GLY A 159 -10.30 21.52 -18.15
N ILE A 160 -9.11 20.97 -17.87
CA ILE A 160 -8.32 21.28 -16.69
C ILE A 160 -7.48 22.52 -16.98
N SER A 161 -7.83 23.62 -16.33
CA SER A 161 -7.18 24.91 -16.53
C SER A 161 -6.00 25.15 -15.58
N ASN A 162 -5.96 24.47 -14.44
CA ASN A 162 -4.89 24.60 -13.46
C ASN A 162 -4.78 23.35 -12.57
N ILE A 163 -3.55 22.97 -12.22
CA ILE A 163 -3.24 22.01 -11.17
C ILE A 163 -2.19 22.63 -10.26
N ALA A 164 -2.52 22.78 -8.98
CA ALA A 164 -1.59 23.23 -7.95
C ALA A 164 -1.02 22.01 -7.21
N TYR A 165 0.29 22.03 -6.97
CA TYR A 165 1.02 20.93 -6.33
C TYR A 165 1.56 21.31 -4.96
N ASN A 166 1.69 20.30 -4.09
CA ASN A 166 2.44 20.44 -2.84
C ASN A 166 3.95 20.22 -3.07
N TYR A 167 4.75 20.31 -2.01
CA TYR A 167 6.21 20.13 -2.06
C TYR A 167 6.67 18.71 -2.43
N LEU A 168 5.76 17.72 -2.41
CA LEU A 168 6.01 16.34 -2.85
C LEU A 168 5.63 16.12 -4.32
N ASN A 169 5.27 17.19 -5.05
CA ASN A 169 4.70 17.10 -6.40
C ASN A 169 3.41 16.27 -6.47
N LEU A 170 2.63 16.20 -5.38
CA LEU A 170 1.28 15.64 -5.37
C LEU A 170 0.24 16.75 -5.60
N PRO A 171 -0.80 16.54 -6.44
CA PRO A 171 -1.82 17.55 -6.70
C PRO A 171 -2.58 17.93 -5.43
N GLN A 172 -2.58 19.20 -5.04
CA GLN A 172 -3.37 19.71 -3.91
C GLN A 172 -4.71 20.31 -4.36
N ALA A 173 -4.76 20.88 -5.57
CA ALA A 173 -5.99 21.40 -6.15
C ALA A 173 -5.99 21.25 -7.68
N VAL A 174 -7.07 20.75 -8.26
CA VAL A 174 -7.27 20.62 -9.71
C VAL A 174 -8.49 21.42 -10.12
N THR A 175 -8.31 22.46 -10.92
CA THR A 175 -9.40 23.29 -11.46
C THR A 175 -9.84 22.77 -12.82
N LYS A 176 -11.08 22.30 -12.92
CA LYS A 176 -11.72 21.80 -14.13
C LYS A 176 -13.01 22.57 -14.39
N GLY A 177 -13.05 23.36 -15.46
CA GLY A 177 -14.16 24.28 -15.71
C GLY A 177 -14.40 25.23 -14.52
N SER A 178 -15.60 25.18 -13.94
CA SER A 178 -15.96 25.96 -12.73
C SER A 178 -15.74 25.21 -11.41
N GLN A 179 -15.30 23.94 -11.45
CA GLN A 179 -15.11 23.10 -10.28
C GLN A 179 -13.63 23.08 -9.88
N THR A 180 -13.37 22.95 -8.58
CA THR A 180 -12.03 22.68 -8.05
C THR A 180 -12.09 21.44 -7.19
N ILE A 181 -11.27 20.46 -7.53
CA ILE A 181 -11.08 19.23 -6.76
C ILE A 181 -9.91 19.44 -5.81
N GLY A 182 -10.12 19.29 -4.52
CA GLY A 182 -9.10 19.46 -3.48
C GLY A 182 -8.61 18.13 -2.93
N TYR A 183 -7.32 18.03 -2.63
CA TYR A 183 -6.70 16.87 -2.01
C TYR A 183 -5.94 17.25 -0.75
N THR A 184 -6.03 16.42 0.29
CA THR A 184 -5.22 16.55 1.51
C THR A 184 -4.42 15.28 1.72
N TYR A 185 -3.14 15.45 2.05
CA TYR A 185 -2.19 14.38 2.31
C TYR A 185 -1.55 14.57 3.69
N ASP A 186 -1.06 13.49 4.27
CA ASP A 186 -0.13 13.58 5.39
C ASP A 186 1.28 14.01 4.91
N ALA A 187 2.22 14.13 5.85
CA ALA A 187 3.60 14.50 5.54
C ALA A 187 4.38 13.42 4.75
N GLY A 188 3.89 12.18 4.75
CA GLY A 188 4.45 11.07 3.97
C GLY A 188 3.87 10.95 2.55
N GLY A 189 2.91 11.80 2.19
CA GLY A 189 2.22 11.75 0.90
C GLY A 189 1.04 10.78 0.84
N GLN A 190 0.62 10.21 1.98
CA GLN A 190 -0.58 9.39 2.02
C GLN A 190 -1.82 10.29 1.94
N LYS A 191 -2.72 10.00 0.98
CA LYS A 191 -3.95 10.76 0.82
C LYS A 191 -4.90 10.53 2.00
N LEU A 192 -5.33 11.61 2.62
CA LEU A 192 -6.27 11.63 3.74
C LEU A 192 -7.67 12.10 3.31
N LYS A 193 -7.76 12.93 2.27
CA LYS A 193 -9.02 13.52 1.82
C LYS A 193 -9.04 13.82 0.32
N ALA A 194 -10.20 13.67 -0.31
CA ALA A 194 -10.52 14.16 -1.64
C ALA A 194 -11.87 14.88 -1.64
N ASP A 195 -11.90 16.16 -2.04
CA ASP A 195 -13.08 17.00 -2.15
C ASP A 195 -13.36 17.29 -3.62
N PHE A 196 -14.43 16.73 -4.19
CA PHE A 196 -14.74 16.89 -5.61
C PHE A 196 -15.53 18.17 -5.93
N GLY A 197 -15.75 19.06 -4.96
CA GLY A 197 -16.46 20.35 -5.15
C GLY A 197 -17.95 20.24 -5.49
N SER A 198 -18.46 19.03 -5.78
CA SER A 198 -19.85 18.71 -6.08
C SER A 198 -20.67 18.28 -4.85
N GLY A 199 -20.17 18.56 -3.64
CA GLY A 199 -20.80 18.15 -2.38
C GLY A 199 -20.52 16.70 -2.00
N LYS A 200 -19.53 16.05 -2.61
CA LYS A 200 -19.00 14.74 -2.18
C LYS A 200 -17.56 14.91 -1.71
N VAL A 201 -17.39 14.76 -0.40
CA VAL A 201 -16.11 14.79 0.29
C VAL A 201 -15.79 13.38 0.76
N TYR A 202 -14.63 12.87 0.38
CA TYR A 202 -14.13 11.56 0.77
C TYR A 202 -13.02 11.73 1.82
N ASP A 203 -13.15 11.04 2.95
CA ASP A 203 -12.12 10.97 3.99
C ASP A 203 -11.65 9.52 4.14
N TYR A 204 -10.33 9.32 4.19
CA TYR A 204 -9.67 8.02 4.28
C TYR A 204 -8.99 7.92 5.65
N ILE A 205 -9.63 7.22 6.60
CA ILE A 205 -9.20 7.20 8.01
C ILE A 205 -9.00 5.76 8.45
N ALA A 206 -7.76 5.40 8.81
CA ALA A 206 -7.40 4.06 9.30
C ALA A 206 -7.90 2.91 8.40
N GLY A 207 -7.93 3.14 7.08
CA GLY A 207 -8.42 2.18 6.09
C GLY A 207 -9.94 2.21 5.86
N LEU A 208 -10.73 2.95 6.64
CA LEU A 208 -12.15 3.17 6.40
C LEU A 208 -12.36 4.35 5.44
N VAL A 209 -13.40 4.26 4.61
CA VAL A 209 -13.77 5.32 3.68
C VAL A 209 -15.08 5.97 4.13
N TYR A 210 -15.05 7.27 4.32
CA TYR A 210 -16.20 8.09 4.66
C TYR A 210 -16.58 8.98 3.48
N VAL A 211 -17.87 9.24 3.31
CA VAL A 211 -18.39 10.23 2.37
C VAL A 211 -19.29 11.19 3.14
N ASN A 212 -18.95 12.48 3.14
CA ASN A 212 -19.66 13.53 3.87
C ASN A 212 -19.91 13.14 5.35
N ASP A 213 -18.82 12.84 6.07
CA ASP A 213 -18.80 12.42 7.48
C ASP A 213 -19.55 11.11 7.81
N SER A 214 -20.04 10.39 6.80
CA SER A 214 -20.77 9.14 6.97
C SER A 214 -19.95 7.97 6.44
N LEU A 215 -19.82 6.90 7.23
CA LEU A 215 -19.09 5.69 6.80
C LEU A 215 -19.70 5.18 5.48
N GLU A 216 -18.87 5.05 4.45
CA GLU A 216 -19.28 4.60 3.12
C GLU A 216 -19.03 3.10 2.97
N PHE A 217 -17.81 2.65 3.28
CA PHE A 217 -17.47 1.24 3.31
C PHE A 217 -16.19 0.96 4.10
N ILE A 218 -16.02 -0.31 4.46
CA ILE A 218 -14.82 -0.86 5.07
C ILE A 218 -14.19 -1.81 4.03
N PRO A 219 -13.00 -1.52 3.49
CA PRO A 219 -12.27 -2.45 2.62
C PRO A 219 -11.91 -3.74 3.35
N THR A 220 -11.90 -4.84 2.62
CA THR A 220 -11.45 -6.16 3.09
C THR A 220 -10.55 -6.81 2.04
N ALA A 221 -9.88 -7.91 2.39
CA ALA A 221 -8.96 -8.56 1.45
C ALA A 221 -9.67 -9.10 0.19
N GLU A 222 -10.91 -9.56 0.33
CA GLU A 222 -11.71 -10.14 -0.76
C GLU A 222 -12.82 -9.19 -1.27
N GLY A 223 -12.89 -7.95 -0.78
CA GLY A 223 -13.90 -6.99 -1.22
C GLY A 223 -14.14 -5.81 -0.28
N ARG A 224 -15.39 -5.57 0.10
CA ARG A 224 -15.77 -4.47 1.01
C ARG A 224 -17.03 -4.78 1.81
N ILE A 225 -17.16 -4.13 2.97
CA ILE A 225 -18.35 -4.14 3.82
C ILE A 225 -19.06 -2.80 3.71
N LEU A 226 -20.37 -2.83 3.43
CA LEU A 226 -21.26 -1.67 3.42
C LEU A 226 -22.00 -1.57 4.78
N PRO A 227 -22.05 -0.39 5.41
CA PRO A 227 -22.78 -0.19 6.67
C PRO A 227 -24.30 -0.13 6.49
N PRO A 228 -25.08 -0.32 7.57
CA PRO A 228 -26.52 -0.07 7.56
C PRO A 228 -26.85 1.40 7.29
N GLY A 229 -28.08 1.68 6.86
CA GLY A 229 -28.58 3.01 6.49
C GLY A 229 -28.27 3.43 5.05
N ARG A 230 -27.58 2.60 4.27
CA ARG A 230 -27.23 2.88 2.87
C ARG A 230 -28.21 2.27 1.88
N ALA A 231 -28.59 3.05 0.87
CA ALA A 231 -29.35 2.55 -0.27
C ALA A 231 -28.47 1.58 -1.06
N VAL A 232 -28.95 0.34 -1.19
CA VAL A 232 -28.29 -0.72 -1.94
C VAL A 232 -29.04 -0.96 -3.24
N ASN A 233 -28.30 -1.07 -4.34
CA ASN A 233 -28.86 -1.18 -5.67
C ASN A 233 -28.12 -2.27 -6.47
N PRO A 234 -28.81 -3.35 -6.89
CA PRO A 234 -30.23 -3.60 -6.72
C PRO A 234 -30.68 -3.68 -5.25
N PRO A 235 -31.91 -3.23 -4.94
CA PRO A 235 -32.50 -3.41 -3.61
C PRO A 235 -32.56 -4.91 -3.32
N LEU A 236 -32.23 -5.27 -2.08
CA LEU A 236 -32.21 -6.65 -1.65
C LEU A 236 -33.64 -7.12 -1.43
N ASN A 237 -34.06 -8.07 -2.25
CA ASN A 237 -35.31 -8.82 -2.12
C ASN A 237 -35.16 -9.99 -1.10
N ASP A 238 -34.26 -9.86 -0.13
CA ASP A 238 -33.96 -10.85 0.91
C ASP A 238 -34.93 -10.81 2.11
N GLU A 239 -35.74 -9.76 2.24
CA GLU A 239 -36.96 -9.74 3.06
C GLU A 239 -38.20 -9.73 2.17
N ALA A 240 -38.98 -10.81 2.19
CA ALA A 240 -40.27 -10.84 1.51
C ALA A 240 -41.17 -9.69 2.01
N GLY A 241 -41.40 -8.68 1.17
CA GLY A 241 -42.28 -7.54 1.48
C GLY A 241 -41.61 -6.17 1.59
N VAL A 242 -40.29 -6.05 1.42
CA VAL A 242 -39.58 -4.74 1.45
C VAL A 242 -39.54 -4.10 0.06
N PRO A 243 -40.09 -2.88 -0.14
CA PRO A 243 -40.06 -2.19 -1.43
C PRO A 243 -38.65 -1.80 -1.91
N ALA A 244 -38.50 -1.60 -3.23
CA ALA A 244 -37.29 -1.04 -3.82
C ALA A 244 -36.93 0.33 -3.21
N GLY A 245 -35.64 0.54 -2.90
CA GLY A 245 -35.14 1.82 -2.35
C GLY A 245 -35.08 1.92 -0.82
N VAL A 246 -35.39 0.84 -0.09
CA VAL A 246 -35.23 0.80 1.37
C VAL A 246 -33.75 0.65 1.74
N ALA A 247 -33.30 1.47 2.68
CA ALA A 247 -31.94 1.43 3.20
C ALA A 247 -31.67 0.09 3.89
N ASN A 248 -30.46 -0.44 3.67
CA ASN A 248 -30.01 -1.66 4.30
C ASN A 248 -30.04 -1.53 5.85
N THR A 249 -30.53 -2.53 6.58
CA THR A 249 -30.64 -2.51 8.05
C THR A 249 -29.45 -3.16 8.78
N PHE A 250 -28.53 -3.82 8.08
CA PHE A 250 -27.35 -4.48 8.68
C PHE A 250 -26.09 -4.36 7.82
N TYR A 251 -24.91 -4.74 8.32
CA TYR A 251 -23.70 -4.74 7.50
C TYR A 251 -23.81 -5.75 6.35
N ARG A 252 -23.33 -5.38 5.16
CA ARG A 252 -23.35 -6.28 3.97
C ARG A 252 -21.97 -6.41 3.38
N TYR A 253 -21.57 -7.65 3.08
CA TYR A 253 -20.32 -7.93 2.40
C TYR A 253 -20.54 -7.97 0.87
N GLU A 254 -19.67 -7.29 0.13
CA GLU A 254 -19.56 -7.35 -1.32
C GLU A 254 -18.21 -7.96 -1.69
N TYR A 255 -18.23 -9.12 -2.35
CA TYR A 255 -17.04 -9.79 -2.84
C TYR A 255 -16.59 -9.18 -4.16
N GLN A 256 -15.29 -9.13 -4.37
CA GLN A 256 -14.67 -8.55 -5.56
C GLN A 256 -13.83 -9.59 -6.29
N LEU A 257 -14.21 -9.86 -7.54
CA LEU A 257 -13.50 -10.75 -8.45
C LEU A 257 -12.61 -9.89 -9.34
N ARG A 258 -11.30 -10.12 -9.20
CA ARG A 258 -10.25 -9.36 -9.87
C ARG A 258 -9.55 -10.22 -10.91
N ASP A 259 -9.01 -9.60 -11.95
CA ASP A 259 -8.13 -10.28 -12.91
C ASP A 259 -6.69 -10.40 -12.41
N HIS A 260 -5.78 -10.89 -13.26
CA HIS A 260 -4.37 -11.14 -12.90
C HIS A 260 -3.59 -9.86 -12.54
N LEU A 261 -4.09 -8.68 -12.91
CA LEU A 261 -3.47 -7.39 -12.59
C LEU A 261 -4.18 -6.69 -11.42
N GLY A 262 -5.14 -7.36 -10.78
CA GLY A 262 -5.92 -6.80 -9.68
C GLY A 262 -7.06 -5.89 -10.14
N ASN A 263 -7.37 -5.81 -11.44
CA ASN A 263 -8.48 -4.98 -11.92
C ASN A 263 -9.81 -5.55 -11.43
N LEU A 264 -10.68 -4.72 -10.84
CA LEU A 264 -12.02 -5.14 -10.43
C LEU A 264 -12.88 -5.47 -11.65
N ARG A 265 -13.13 -6.75 -11.91
CA ARG A 265 -13.98 -7.19 -13.03
C ARG A 265 -15.44 -7.32 -12.62
N ILE A 266 -15.69 -7.90 -11.44
CA ILE A 266 -17.05 -8.13 -10.93
C ILE A 266 -17.05 -7.85 -9.43
N ALA A 267 -18.04 -7.11 -8.95
CA ALA A 267 -18.42 -7.12 -7.55
C ALA A 267 -19.75 -7.89 -7.40
N CYS A 268 -19.86 -8.83 -6.45
CA CYS A 268 -21.09 -9.56 -6.15
C CYS A 268 -21.47 -9.47 -4.68
N ARG A 269 -22.78 -9.56 -4.43
CA ARG A 269 -23.34 -10.03 -3.16
C ARG A 269 -23.69 -11.49 -3.35
N CYS A 270 -22.85 -12.35 -2.84
CA CYS A 270 -22.98 -13.79 -3.01
C CYS A 270 -23.74 -14.36 -1.80
N GLY A 271 -24.95 -14.89 -2.06
CA GLY A 271 -26.07 -14.93 -1.13
C GLY A 271 -25.86 -15.68 0.19
N GLU A 272 -25.85 -14.94 1.30
CA GLU A 272 -26.04 -15.47 2.64
C GLU A 272 -27.43 -15.08 3.16
N ARG A 273 -28.21 -16.07 3.59
CA ARG A 273 -29.41 -15.85 4.40
C ARG A 273 -28.95 -15.83 5.85
N GLU A 274 -29.35 -14.85 6.63
CA GLU A 274 -29.07 -14.78 8.08
C GLU A 274 -29.62 -16.03 8.84
N ASN A 275 -30.51 -16.82 8.22
CA ASN A 275 -31.12 -18.04 8.77
C ASN A 275 -31.07 -19.27 7.84
N ALA A 276 -30.08 -19.40 6.95
CA ALA A 276 -29.96 -20.59 6.09
C ALA A 276 -29.41 -21.79 6.88
N VAL A 277 -30.30 -22.62 7.43
CA VAL A 277 -29.94 -23.84 8.16
C VAL A 277 -29.50 -24.98 7.22
N THR A 278 -29.65 -24.82 5.89
CA THR A 278 -29.23 -25.80 4.88
C THR A 278 -28.75 -25.15 3.57
N PRO A 279 -27.75 -25.75 2.85
CA PRO A 279 -27.20 -25.22 1.59
C PRO A 279 -28.18 -25.06 0.42
N SER A 280 -29.38 -25.64 0.49
CA SER A 280 -30.38 -25.61 -0.59
C SER A 280 -31.23 -24.32 -0.64
N GLN A 281 -31.01 -23.37 0.27
CA GLN A 281 -31.76 -22.10 0.37
C GLN A 281 -30.90 -20.86 0.05
N ALA A 282 -29.76 -21.01 -0.61
CA ALA A 282 -28.93 -19.88 -1.03
C ALA A 282 -29.61 -19.09 -2.17
N TYR A 283 -29.69 -17.76 -2.05
CA TYR A 283 -30.09 -16.91 -3.17
C TYR A 283 -29.03 -16.97 -4.28
N ALA A 284 -29.47 -16.82 -5.52
CA ALA A 284 -28.55 -16.59 -6.64
C ALA A 284 -27.70 -15.35 -6.34
N PRO A 285 -26.38 -15.39 -6.54
CA PRO A 285 -25.52 -14.26 -6.27
C PRO A 285 -25.88 -13.09 -7.20
N ILE A 286 -25.86 -11.90 -6.64
CA ILE A 286 -26.23 -10.67 -7.32
C ILE A 286 -24.95 -9.95 -7.70
N VAL A 287 -24.69 -9.80 -9.00
CA VAL A 287 -23.64 -8.90 -9.48
C VAL A 287 -24.10 -7.47 -9.21
N VAL A 288 -23.29 -6.65 -8.55
CA VAL A 288 -23.57 -5.24 -8.22
C VAL A 288 -22.78 -4.27 -9.08
N GLN A 289 -21.60 -4.66 -9.55
CA GLN A 289 -20.78 -3.90 -10.51
C GLN A 289 -20.06 -4.87 -11.44
N GLU A 290 -19.90 -4.48 -12.70
CA GLU A 290 -19.08 -5.17 -13.69
C GLU A 290 -18.21 -4.10 -14.34
N ASN A 291 -16.94 -4.39 -14.61
CA ASN A 291 -16.07 -3.45 -15.33
C ASN A 291 -15.23 -4.16 -16.39
N HIS A 292 -15.09 -3.48 -17.52
CA HIS A 292 -14.22 -3.86 -18.62
C HIS A 292 -13.23 -2.74 -18.87
N TYR A 293 -12.01 -3.07 -19.28
CA TYR A 293 -10.93 -2.10 -19.43
C TYR A 293 -10.19 -2.40 -20.72
N ASP A 294 -9.77 -1.34 -21.40
CA ASP A 294 -8.70 -1.44 -22.37
C ASP A 294 -7.35 -1.73 -21.68
N PRO A 295 -6.30 -2.05 -22.44
CA PRO A 295 -4.99 -2.34 -21.87
C PRO A 295 -4.43 -1.23 -20.97
N TRP A 296 -4.72 0.03 -21.30
CA TRP A 296 -4.23 1.20 -20.59
C TRP A 296 -5.11 1.57 -19.39
N GLY A 297 -6.21 0.85 -19.14
CA GLY A 297 -7.10 1.06 -18.01
C GLY A 297 -8.31 1.94 -18.29
N LEU A 298 -8.55 2.30 -19.57
CA LEU A 298 -9.74 3.03 -19.97
C LEU A 298 -10.96 2.10 -19.87
N SER A 299 -12.01 2.54 -19.17
CA SER A 299 -13.23 1.74 -19.00
C SER A 299 -13.95 1.51 -20.33
N LEU A 300 -14.37 0.28 -20.64
CA LEU A 300 -15.11 -0.08 -21.86
C LEU A 300 -16.62 -0.26 -21.55
N PRO A 301 -17.54 0.40 -22.30
CA PRO A 301 -18.97 0.44 -22.02
C PRO A 301 -19.67 -0.75 -22.70
N LEU A 302 -19.23 -1.97 -22.36
CA LEU A 302 -19.73 -3.20 -22.99
C LEU A 302 -21.08 -3.69 -22.43
N ASN A 303 -21.55 -3.04 -21.37
CA ASN A 303 -22.90 -3.18 -20.84
C ASN A 303 -23.44 -1.77 -20.50
N ALA A 304 -24.75 -1.56 -20.59
CA ALA A 304 -25.37 -0.25 -20.42
C ALA A 304 -25.51 0.18 -18.93
N GLN A 305 -24.94 -0.59 -17.99
CA GLN A 305 -25.15 -0.44 -16.55
C GLN A 305 -23.84 -0.49 -15.73
N THR A 306 -22.69 -0.32 -16.39
CA THR A 306 -21.32 -0.42 -15.82
C THR A 306 -20.96 0.73 -14.90
N GLU A 307 -21.61 1.89 -15.09
CA GLU A 307 -21.35 3.06 -14.27
C GLU A 307 -22.69 3.61 -13.80
N TRP A 308 -22.86 3.71 -12.48
CA TRP A 308 -24.00 4.33 -11.81
C TRP A 308 -25.32 3.56 -11.88
N VAL A 309 -25.50 2.69 -10.89
CA VAL A 309 -26.86 2.44 -10.42
C VAL A 309 -27.25 3.60 -9.50
N ALA A 310 -28.21 4.43 -9.92
CA ALA A 310 -28.67 5.58 -9.14
C ALA A 310 -29.01 5.15 -7.69
N GLY A 311 -28.33 5.75 -6.71
CA GLY A 311 -28.53 5.44 -5.29
C GLY A 311 -27.61 4.38 -4.69
N SER A 312 -26.69 3.74 -5.43
CA SER A 312 -25.60 2.96 -4.83
C SER A 312 -24.22 3.43 -5.27
N PRO A 313 -23.25 3.54 -4.34
CA PRO A 313 -21.89 3.90 -4.68
C PRO A 313 -21.19 2.73 -5.38
N ALA A 314 -20.93 2.88 -6.67
CA ALA A 314 -19.99 2.02 -7.38
C ALA A 314 -18.63 2.04 -6.68
N ASP A 315 -17.93 0.92 -6.67
CA ASP A 315 -16.55 0.91 -6.21
C ASP A 315 -15.67 1.73 -7.14
N ARG A 316 -14.89 2.62 -6.52
CA ARG A 316 -13.93 3.51 -7.18
C ARG A 316 -12.56 2.85 -7.31
N PHE A 317 -12.27 1.78 -6.56
CA PHE A 317 -11.02 1.01 -6.62
C PHE A 317 -11.06 -0.03 -7.75
N THR A 318 -10.83 0.46 -8.97
CA THR A 318 -11.12 -0.21 -10.23
C THR A 318 -9.89 -0.84 -10.87
N TYR A 319 -9.22 -0.10 -11.77
CA TYR A 319 -8.05 -0.54 -12.52
C TYR A 319 -6.83 -0.61 -11.60
N ASN A 320 -6.12 -1.74 -11.61
CA ASN A 320 -5.05 -2.12 -10.70
C ASN A 320 -5.40 -1.99 -9.20
N GLY A 321 -6.70 -2.03 -8.87
CA GLY A 321 -7.18 -1.74 -7.52
C GLY A 321 -6.93 -0.29 -7.08
N LYS A 322 -6.64 0.62 -8.02
CA LYS A 322 -6.42 2.04 -7.77
C LYS A 322 -7.70 2.84 -7.87
N GLU A 323 -7.75 3.92 -7.10
CA GLU A 323 -8.96 4.71 -7.01
C GLU A 323 -9.12 5.64 -8.22
N LYS A 324 -10.22 5.49 -8.96
CA LYS A 324 -10.64 6.40 -10.02
C LYS A 324 -11.06 7.75 -9.43
N GLN A 325 -10.42 8.82 -9.89
CA GLN A 325 -10.62 10.20 -9.45
C GLN A 325 -11.76 10.85 -10.23
N GLY A 326 -13.00 10.48 -9.87
CA GLY A 326 -14.23 11.19 -10.24
C GLY A 326 -14.28 11.61 -11.71
N GLU A 327 -14.56 12.88 -11.93
CA GLU A 327 -14.73 13.52 -13.23
C GLU A 327 -13.40 13.72 -13.99
N LEU A 328 -12.23 13.48 -13.37
CA LEU A 328 -10.93 13.56 -14.05
C LEU A 328 -10.62 12.31 -14.88
N GLY A 329 -11.18 11.16 -14.49
CA GLY A 329 -10.88 9.88 -15.12
C GLY A 329 -9.45 9.38 -14.85
N TRP A 330 -8.71 10.05 -13.96
CA TRP A 330 -7.39 9.61 -13.50
C TRP A 330 -7.49 8.49 -12.48
N HIS A 331 -6.43 7.71 -12.34
CA HIS A 331 -6.28 6.72 -11.28
C HIS A 331 -5.19 7.19 -10.30
N ASP A 332 -5.50 7.16 -9.01
CA ASP A 332 -4.55 7.54 -7.96
C ASP A 332 -3.69 6.35 -7.56
N TYR A 333 -2.40 6.42 -7.89
CA TYR A 333 -1.42 5.39 -7.55
C TYR A 333 -0.69 5.67 -6.23
N GLY A 334 -0.95 6.81 -5.57
CA GLY A 334 -0.25 7.26 -4.38
C GLY A 334 0.80 8.30 -4.73
N ALA A 335 1.94 7.85 -5.29
CA ALA A 335 3.02 8.77 -5.67
C ALA A 335 2.66 9.67 -6.88
N ARG A 336 1.73 9.24 -7.72
CA ARG A 336 1.39 9.90 -8.99
C ARG A 336 -0.07 9.65 -9.38
N MET A 337 -0.63 10.59 -10.16
CA MET A 337 -1.91 10.42 -10.85
C MET A 337 -1.67 9.89 -12.27
N TYR A 338 -2.32 8.78 -12.60
CA TYR A 338 -2.24 8.13 -13.91
C TYR A 338 -3.41 8.51 -14.80
N ASP A 339 -3.13 8.87 -16.05
CA ASP A 339 -4.17 9.10 -17.05
C ASP A 339 -4.24 7.94 -18.06
N ALA A 340 -5.24 7.09 -17.87
CA ALA A 340 -5.50 5.94 -18.73
C ALA A 340 -5.89 6.32 -20.17
N GLN A 341 -6.42 7.53 -20.37
CA GLN A 341 -6.86 7.99 -21.70
C GLN A 341 -5.67 8.17 -22.65
N ILE A 342 -4.53 8.62 -22.12
CA ILE A 342 -3.27 8.84 -22.86
C ILE A 342 -2.16 7.86 -22.49
N GLY A 343 -2.38 6.97 -21.53
CA GLY A 343 -1.44 5.91 -21.15
C GLY A 343 -0.17 6.42 -20.47
N ARG A 344 -0.25 7.47 -19.64
CA ARG A 344 0.95 8.11 -19.04
C ARG A 344 0.70 8.86 -17.74
N TRP A 345 1.80 9.14 -17.04
CA TRP A 345 1.82 9.96 -15.83
C TRP A 345 1.76 11.45 -16.15
N GLY A 346 1.12 12.22 -15.27
CA GLY A 346 1.12 13.68 -15.34
C GLY A 346 2.36 14.34 -14.73
N VAL A 347 3.18 13.60 -13.99
CA VAL A 347 4.37 14.11 -13.29
C VAL A 347 5.58 13.21 -13.55
N VAL A 348 6.78 13.75 -13.33
CA VAL A 348 8.04 13.01 -13.44
C VAL A 348 8.07 11.87 -12.43
N ASP A 349 8.47 10.68 -12.88
CA ASP A 349 8.75 9.54 -11.99
C ASP A 349 9.76 9.95 -10.90
N PRO A 350 9.45 9.81 -9.60
CA PRO A 350 10.41 10.04 -8.53
C PRO A 350 11.69 9.20 -8.67
N LEU A 351 11.62 8.09 -9.41
CA LEU A 351 12.72 7.19 -9.71
C LEU A 351 13.20 7.30 -11.17
N ALA A 352 12.93 8.42 -11.85
CA ALA A 352 13.31 8.65 -13.24
C ALA A 352 14.82 8.43 -13.50
N GLU A 353 15.67 8.84 -12.54
CA GLU A 353 17.13 8.63 -12.59
C GLU A 353 17.54 7.15 -12.63
N LYS A 354 16.68 6.24 -12.17
CA LYS A 354 16.93 4.79 -12.26
C LYS A 354 16.49 4.19 -13.60
N ARG A 355 15.86 4.98 -14.46
CA ARG A 355 15.22 4.57 -15.72
C ARG A 355 15.61 5.52 -16.87
N GLU A 356 16.88 5.91 -16.95
CA GLU A 356 17.38 6.90 -17.93
C GLU A 356 17.08 6.54 -19.40
N TRP A 357 16.91 5.25 -19.70
CA TRP A 357 16.55 4.74 -21.04
C TRP A 357 15.06 4.86 -21.37
N LEU A 358 14.25 5.41 -20.46
CA LEU A 358 12.81 5.51 -20.58
C LEU A 358 12.35 6.93 -20.24
N SER A 359 11.26 7.35 -20.88
CA SER A 359 10.59 8.59 -20.52
C SER A 359 10.20 8.59 -19.02
N PRO A 360 10.46 9.68 -18.28
CA PRO A 360 10.05 9.83 -16.89
C PRO A 360 8.53 9.88 -16.70
N TYR A 361 7.76 9.98 -17.79
CA TYR A 361 6.30 9.96 -17.78
C TYR A 361 5.74 8.60 -18.22
N ASN A 362 6.60 7.61 -18.47
CA ASN A 362 6.21 6.31 -18.99
C ASN A 362 5.42 5.48 -17.97
N TYR A 363 4.33 4.88 -18.42
CA TYR A 363 3.58 3.91 -17.64
C TYR A 363 4.05 2.48 -17.94
N VAL A 364 4.52 1.78 -16.91
CA VAL A 364 4.84 0.32 -16.90
C VAL A 364 5.64 -0.20 -18.10
N GLN A 365 6.56 0.61 -18.62
CA GLN A 365 7.41 0.30 -19.78
C GLN A 365 6.60 -0.07 -21.02
N ASN A 366 5.41 0.53 -21.18
CA ASN A 366 4.46 0.27 -22.26
C ASN A 366 3.96 -1.17 -22.37
N ASN A 367 3.99 -1.94 -21.28
CA ASN A 367 3.39 -3.28 -21.22
C ASN A 367 2.41 -3.41 -20.05
N PRO A 368 1.23 -2.76 -20.15
CA PRO A 368 0.25 -2.72 -19.07
C PRO A 368 -0.56 -4.01 -18.92
N ILE A 369 -0.30 -5.02 -19.76
CA ILE A 369 -0.91 -6.34 -19.66
C ILE A 369 -0.08 -7.28 -18.78
N LEU A 370 1.24 -7.13 -18.80
CA LEU A 370 2.16 -7.95 -18.01
C LEU A 370 2.56 -7.29 -16.69
N ARG A 371 2.55 -5.95 -16.65
CA ARG A 371 3.13 -5.16 -15.55
C ARG A 371 2.07 -4.27 -14.93
N VAL A 372 2.17 -4.13 -13.62
CA VAL A 372 1.43 -3.15 -12.82
C VAL A 372 2.45 -2.23 -12.18
N ASP A 373 2.19 -0.93 -12.15
CA ASP A 373 2.93 -0.02 -11.27
C ASP A 373 2.19 -0.01 -9.92
N PRO A 374 2.66 -0.71 -8.88
CA PRO A 374 1.76 -1.07 -7.80
C PRO A 374 1.50 0.06 -6.79
N ASP A 375 2.34 1.08 -6.76
CA ASP A 375 2.24 2.33 -5.98
C ASP A 375 3.05 3.50 -6.61
N GLY A 376 3.77 3.24 -7.70
CA GLY A 376 4.85 4.06 -8.20
C GLY A 376 6.27 3.50 -7.95
N ALA A 377 6.45 2.40 -7.17
CA ALA A 377 7.71 1.84 -6.61
C ALA A 377 7.64 0.32 -6.14
N PHE A 378 8.63 -0.22 -5.35
CA PHE A 378 8.77 -1.66 -4.94
C PHE A 378 9.35 -1.90 -3.49
N ASP A 379 9.19 -3.09 -2.82
CA ASP A 379 9.21 -3.17 -1.32
C ASP A 379 9.63 -4.49 -0.53
N PHE A 380 9.75 -4.41 0.82
CA PHE A 380 10.00 -5.54 1.78
C PHE A 380 8.75 -6.34 2.22
N VAL A 381 8.96 -7.62 2.57
CA VAL A 381 7.94 -8.58 3.03
C VAL A 381 8.44 -9.43 4.20
N GLN A 382 7.55 -9.82 5.11
CA GLN A 382 7.79 -10.79 6.19
C GLN A 382 7.10 -12.13 5.94
N ARG A 383 7.81 -13.24 6.10
CA ARG A 383 7.23 -14.59 6.01
C ARG A 383 6.49 -15.00 7.28
N GLY A 384 5.67 -16.04 7.20
CA GLY A 384 5.00 -16.62 8.37
C GLY A 384 5.94 -17.10 9.49
N ASP A 385 7.21 -17.41 9.16
CA ASP A 385 8.23 -17.72 10.15
C ASP A 385 8.86 -16.47 10.79
N GLY A 386 8.50 -15.25 10.36
CA GLY A 386 9.00 -13.98 10.87
C GLY A 386 10.25 -13.44 10.17
N SER A 387 10.86 -14.18 9.24
CA SER A 387 11.99 -13.70 8.45
C SER A 387 11.58 -12.61 7.45
N ILE A 388 12.44 -11.61 7.26
CA ILE A 388 12.19 -10.45 6.39
C ILE A 388 13.08 -10.53 5.15
N TYR A 389 12.50 -10.33 3.98
CA TYR A 389 13.22 -10.30 2.72
C TYR A 389 12.60 -9.30 1.75
N TRP A 390 13.39 -8.87 0.78
CA TRP A 390 12.91 -8.07 -0.33
C TRP A 390 12.29 -8.99 -1.39
N ASP A 391 11.00 -8.80 -1.66
CA ASP A 391 10.30 -9.45 -2.77
C ASP A 391 10.01 -8.39 -3.82
N LYS A 392 10.73 -8.48 -4.94
CA LYS A 392 10.61 -7.56 -6.07
C LYS A 392 9.19 -7.49 -6.67
N ASN A 393 8.32 -8.44 -6.34
CA ASN A 393 6.94 -8.48 -6.83
C ASN A 393 5.92 -7.99 -5.78
N ALA A 394 6.35 -7.70 -4.56
CA ALA A 394 5.48 -7.26 -3.47
C ALA A 394 5.59 -5.75 -3.24
N ASN A 395 4.45 -5.17 -2.90
CA ASN A 395 4.21 -3.71 -2.86
C ASN A 395 2.87 -3.34 -2.18
N SER A 396 2.09 -4.36 -1.83
CA SER A 396 0.92 -4.27 -0.98
C SER A 396 0.67 -5.65 -0.39
N GLN A 397 -0.21 -5.73 0.61
CA GLN A 397 -0.62 -7.02 1.17
C GLN A 397 -1.26 -7.95 0.13
N ALA A 398 -1.83 -7.42 -0.97
CA ALA A 398 -2.46 -8.21 -2.02
C ALA A 398 -1.45 -8.88 -2.98
N THR A 399 -0.23 -8.35 -3.10
CA THR A 399 0.81 -8.86 -4.01
C THR A 399 1.83 -9.76 -3.32
N THR A 400 1.77 -9.86 -1.99
CA THR A 400 2.57 -10.82 -1.23
C THR A 400 2.11 -12.26 -1.44
N LYS A 401 3.01 -13.24 -1.24
CA LYS A 401 2.61 -14.65 -1.29
C LYS A 401 1.71 -15.00 -0.10
N GLN A 402 0.92 -16.06 -0.25
CA GLN A 402 0.04 -16.52 0.81
C GLN A 402 0.81 -16.77 2.13
N GLY A 403 0.33 -16.19 3.22
CA GLY A 403 0.95 -16.30 4.55
C GLY A 403 2.09 -15.33 4.81
N GLU A 404 2.37 -14.40 3.89
CA GLU A 404 3.33 -13.32 4.07
C GLU A 404 2.64 -12.01 4.48
N THR A 405 3.35 -11.15 5.22
CA THR A 405 2.91 -9.80 5.61
C THR A 405 3.71 -8.76 4.87
N TYR A 406 3.02 -7.81 4.23
CA TYR A 406 3.66 -6.69 3.54
C TYR A 406 4.25 -5.68 4.53
N LEU A 407 5.47 -5.19 4.28
CA LEU A 407 6.17 -4.24 5.16
C LEU A 407 6.57 -2.91 4.50
N GLY A 408 6.61 -2.79 3.17
CA GLY A 408 7.00 -1.56 2.47
C GLY A 408 8.51 -1.36 2.30
N THR A 409 8.93 -0.25 1.67
CA THR A 409 10.33 0.09 1.36
C THR A 409 11.16 0.39 2.60
N SER A 410 10.52 0.86 3.65
CA SER A 410 11.15 1.31 4.88
C SER A 410 10.65 0.51 6.07
N LEU A 411 11.59 -0.12 6.77
CA LEU A 411 11.36 -0.87 7.99
C LEU A 411 11.73 0.03 9.17
N ASN A 412 10.71 0.46 9.91
CA ASN A 412 10.87 1.22 11.14
C ASN A 412 10.84 0.28 12.34
N PHE A 413 12.01 -0.03 12.87
CA PHE A 413 12.17 -0.83 14.07
C PHE A 413 12.14 0.04 15.32
N THR A 414 11.27 -0.30 16.27
CA THR A 414 11.23 0.33 17.59
C THR A 414 11.64 -0.70 18.64
N PHE A 415 12.80 -0.50 19.26
CA PHE A 415 13.28 -1.31 20.37
C PHE A 415 13.12 -0.53 21.67
N ASN A 416 12.14 -0.90 22.48
CA ASN A 416 11.79 -0.22 23.71
C ASN A 416 12.14 -1.08 24.93
N SER A 417 12.87 -0.50 25.88
CA SER A 417 13.14 -1.06 27.20
C SER A 417 12.37 -0.26 28.26
N TYR A 418 11.57 -0.94 29.08
CA TYR A 418 10.57 -0.32 29.95
C TYR A 418 10.37 -1.06 31.27
N ILE A 419 9.85 -0.35 32.27
CA ILE A 419 9.41 -0.92 33.54
C ILE A 419 7.91 -1.16 33.50
N ASN A 420 7.47 -2.36 33.87
CA ASN A 420 6.06 -2.72 33.97
C ASN A 420 5.60 -2.81 35.44
N ASN A 421 4.35 -3.17 35.64
CA ASN A 421 3.72 -3.33 36.95
C ASN A 421 4.23 -4.52 37.78
N THR A 422 5.12 -5.36 37.25
CA THR A 422 5.74 -6.46 38.01
C THR A 422 7.03 -6.03 38.71
N PHE A 423 7.34 -4.74 38.70
CA PHE A 423 8.47 -4.18 39.43
C PHE A 423 8.29 -4.30 40.94
N ASP A 424 9.23 -4.99 41.60
CA ASP A 424 9.21 -5.28 43.03
C ASP A 424 10.27 -4.51 43.83
N GLY A 425 10.93 -3.53 43.20
CA GLY A 425 11.94 -2.67 43.82
C GLY A 425 11.35 -1.55 44.70
N PRO A 426 12.20 -0.59 45.11
CA PRO A 426 11.77 0.57 45.88
C PRO A 426 10.59 1.31 45.23
N GLN A 427 9.54 1.57 46.00
CA GLN A 427 8.33 2.26 45.55
C GLN A 427 8.32 3.69 46.08
N PRO A 428 8.74 4.69 45.28
CA PRO A 428 8.53 6.10 45.62
C PRO A 428 7.03 6.46 45.55
N PRO A 429 6.61 7.65 46.05
CA PRO A 429 5.21 8.07 46.02
C PRO A 429 4.68 8.40 44.61
N TRP A 430 5.50 8.28 43.56
CA TRP A 430 5.12 8.43 42.16
C TRP A 430 5.30 7.11 41.39
N ASP A 431 4.65 7.00 40.24
CA ASP A 431 4.74 5.81 39.39
C ASP A 431 6.15 5.63 38.82
N VAL A 432 6.67 4.41 38.82
CA VAL A 432 8.00 4.08 38.27
C VAL A 432 7.92 3.35 36.93
N THR A 433 6.72 2.96 36.50
CA THR A 433 6.48 2.28 35.23
C THR A 433 6.75 3.18 34.03
N GLY A 434 6.79 2.58 32.84
CA GLY A 434 6.96 3.27 31.56
C GLY A 434 8.35 3.10 30.95
N ASP A 435 8.52 3.74 29.80
CA ASP A 435 9.68 3.60 28.93
C ASP A 435 10.94 4.21 29.58
N LYS A 436 12.06 3.52 29.43
CA LYS A 436 13.36 3.94 29.98
C LYS A 436 14.39 4.19 28.88
N LEU A 437 14.33 3.42 27.80
CA LEU A 437 15.19 3.61 26.64
C LEU A 437 14.46 3.10 25.40
N THR A 438 14.21 3.99 24.45
CA THR A 438 13.56 3.65 23.18
C THR A 438 14.52 3.97 22.04
N SER A 439 14.80 2.97 21.21
CA SER A 439 15.61 3.10 20.01
C SER A 439 14.75 2.96 18.78
N THR A 440 14.95 3.85 17.82
CA THR A 440 14.31 3.83 16.51
C THR A 440 15.38 3.58 15.46
N ILE A 441 15.24 2.50 14.70
CA ILE A 441 16.15 2.13 13.60
C ILE A 441 15.33 2.03 12.33
N ILE A 442 15.66 2.85 11.34
CA ILE A 442 15.01 2.87 10.03
C ILE A 442 15.95 2.19 9.04
N VAL A 443 15.47 1.13 8.39
CA VAL A 443 16.15 0.44 7.29
C VAL A 443 15.37 0.70 6.00
N THR A 444 15.96 1.39 5.04
CA THR A 444 15.32 1.72 3.75
C THR A 444 15.99 0.94 2.62
N GLY A 445 15.20 0.22 1.83
CA GLY A 445 15.68 -0.54 0.68
C GLY A 445 15.98 0.34 -0.51
N ASN A 446 17.10 0.10 -1.17
CA ASN A 446 17.45 0.63 -2.47
C ASN A 446 17.45 -0.53 -3.48
N GLU A 447 17.02 -0.27 -4.69
CA GLU A 447 16.76 -1.30 -5.70
C GLU A 447 17.37 -0.99 -7.06
N ALA A 448 17.50 -2.01 -7.89
CA ALA A 448 17.82 -1.92 -9.31
C ALA A 448 16.53 -1.78 -10.12
N ALA A 449 16.68 -1.48 -11.42
CA ALA A 449 15.54 -1.25 -12.31
C ALA A 449 14.65 -2.47 -12.54
N ASP A 450 15.12 -3.69 -12.23
CA ASP A 450 14.32 -4.92 -12.29
C ASP A 450 13.57 -5.23 -10.97
N GLY A 451 13.59 -4.29 -10.02
CA GLY A 451 13.00 -4.40 -8.69
C GLY A 451 13.84 -5.22 -7.70
N SER A 452 15.05 -5.66 -8.06
CA SER A 452 15.92 -6.39 -7.13
C SER A 452 16.60 -5.43 -6.14
N LEU A 453 16.71 -5.82 -4.86
CA LEU A 453 17.42 -5.05 -3.84
C LEU A 453 18.91 -4.91 -4.19
N THR A 454 19.42 -3.68 -4.22
CA THR A 454 20.84 -3.36 -4.48
C THR A 454 21.60 -3.04 -3.20
N SER A 455 20.96 -2.31 -2.28
CA SER A 455 21.55 -1.92 -1.00
C SER A 455 20.48 -1.48 0.00
N VAL A 456 20.87 -1.26 1.25
CA VAL A 456 20.02 -0.62 2.26
C VAL A 456 20.69 0.59 2.88
N ASP A 457 19.88 1.56 3.25
CA ASP A 457 20.28 2.66 4.14
C ASP A 457 19.82 2.34 5.56
N ILE A 458 20.64 2.61 6.56
CA ILE A 458 20.32 2.36 7.97
C ILE A 458 20.57 3.63 8.77
N LYS A 459 19.52 4.14 9.41
CA LYS A 459 19.60 5.29 10.32
C LYS A 459 19.08 4.92 11.69
N SER A 460 19.80 5.27 12.76
CA SER A 460 19.34 5.05 14.13
C SER A 460 19.23 6.34 14.94
N SER A 461 18.31 6.33 15.89
CA SER A 461 18.14 7.34 16.93
C SER A 461 17.64 6.68 18.21
N TYR A 462 17.70 7.39 19.33
CA TYR A 462 17.23 6.89 20.62
C TYR A 462 16.71 8.03 21.50
N SER A 463 15.89 7.68 22.48
CA SER A 463 15.40 8.56 23.53
C SER A 463 15.49 7.89 24.90
N ILE A 464 15.79 8.70 25.92
CA ILE A 464 15.85 8.26 27.31
C ILE A 464 14.60 8.74 28.02
N GLY A 465 13.92 7.81 28.71
CA GLY A 465 12.69 8.08 29.44
C GLY A 465 12.91 8.70 30.82
N GLU A 466 11.80 9.09 31.43
CA GLU A 466 11.73 9.70 32.76
C GLU A 466 11.06 8.74 33.74
N THR A 467 11.53 8.69 34.99
CA THR A 467 10.82 7.98 36.05
C THR A 467 9.65 8.84 36.54
N GLY A 468 8.43 8.31 36.45
CA GLY A 468 7.20 8.99 36.88
C GLY A 468 6.79 10.20 36.04
N GLY A 469 7.37 10.37 34.85
CA GLY A 469 7.11 11.55 34.00
C GLY A 469 7.61 12.86 34.61
N ILE A 470 8.60 12.79 35.50
CA ILE A 470 9.18 13.95 36.17
C ILE A 470 10.55 14.23 35.55
N ALA A 471 10.71 15.41 34.94
CA ALA A 471 11.93 15.80 34.22
C ALA A 471 13.23 15.70 35.05
N MET A 472 13.18 15.92 36.36
CA MET A 472 14.35 15.77 37.25
C MET A 472 14.82 14.31 37.40
N PHE A 473 13.97 13.35 37.01
CA PHE A 473 14.25 11.92 37.02
C PHE A 473 14.46 11.35 35.61
N LYS A 474 14.89 12.19 34.66
CA LYS A 474 15.36 11.73 33.36
C LYS A 474 16.63 10.90 33.51
N GLY A 475 16.66 9.74 32.87
CA GLY A 475 17.83 8.86 32.86
C GLY A 475 19.05 9.50 32.21
N ARG A 476 20.24 9.02 32.58
CA ARG A 476 21.49 9.29 31.85
C ARG A 476 21.52 8.43 30.59
N ASP A 477 22.00 9.02 29.49
CA ASP A 477 22.28 8.38 28.21
C ASP A 477 23.62 7.64 28.20
N TYR A 478 24.03 7.08 29.34
CA TYR A 478 25.20 6.23 29.48
C TYR A 478 25.08 5.44 30.78
N PHE A 479 25.83 4.34 30.88
CA PHE A 479 26.10 3.67 32.14
C PHE A 479 27.51 4.04 32.65
N PRO A 480 27.66 4.48 33.91
CA PRO A 480 28.97 4.82 34.48
C PRO A 480 29.95 3.64 34.42
N GLY A 481 31.20 3.91 34.02
CA GLY A 481 32.27 2.90 34.02
C GLY A 481 32.44 2.09 32.73
N LEU A 482 31.59 2.25 31.71
CA LEU A 482 31.75 1.58 30.40
C LEU A 482 32.54 2.39 29.35
N GLY A 483 33.00 3.60 29.69
CA GLY A 483 33.73 4.47 28.76
C GLY A 483 32.82 5.40 27.94
N GLY A 484 33.42 6.20 27.05
CA GLY A 484 32.78 7.33 26.37
C GLY A 484 32.09 7.01 25.03
N ASP A 485 32.12 5.78 24.56
CA ASP A 485 31.65 5.39 23.21
C ASP A 485 30.24 4.76 23.20
N GLN A 486 29.43 5.04 24.22
CA GLN A 486 28.08 4.51 24.35
C GLN A 486 27.08 5.26 23.46
N ASN A 487 26.04 4.57 22.98
CA ASN A 487 24.91 5.17 22.26
C ASN A 487 25.26 5.92 20.95
N LYS A 488 26.30 5.48 20.22
CA LYS A 488 26.63 6.07 18.93
C LYS A 488 25.55 5.78 17.90
N ALA A 489 24.94 6.85 17.37
CA ALA A 489 24.00 6.75 16.27
C ALA A 489 24.66 6.18 15.01
N ILE A 490 23.87 5.48 14.21
CA ILE A 490 24.26 4.90 12.93
C ILE A 490 23.61 5.72 11.83
N ASP A 491 24.38 6.04 10.80
CA ASP A 491 23.89 6.58 9.53
C ASP A 491 24.72 5.98 8.41
N ILE A 492 24.25 4.86 7.86
CA ILE A 492 24.90 4.11 6.81
C ILE A 492 24.09 4.25 5.54
N LYS A 493 24.77 4.55 4.44
CA LYS A 493 24.17 4.71 3.11
C LYS A 493 24.70 3.64 2.16
N GLY A 494 23.80 3.03 1.38
CA GLY A 494 24.18 2.13 0.29
C GLY A 494 24.85 0.83 0.74
N MET A 495 24.49 0.28 1.91
CA MET A 495 25.03 -0.99 2.39
C MET A 495 24.57 -2.16 1.50
N LYS A 496 25.49 -2.78 0.74
CA LYS A 496 25.20 -3.90 -0.18
C LYS A 496 25.21 -5.28 0.49
N GLY A 497 25.73 -5.36 1.71
CA GLY A 497 25.81 -6.57 2.51
C GLY A 497 26.70 -6.37 3.74
N GLY A 498 26.57 -7.25 4.73
CA GLY A 498 27.35 -7.20 5.97
C GLY A 498 26.48 -7.02 7.21
N THR A 499 27.12 -6.68 8.33
CA THR A 499 26.48 -6.59 9.64
C THR A 499 26.67 -5.20 10.25
N VAL A 500 25.61 -4.66 10.83
CA VAL A 500 25.58 -3.39 11.56
C VAL A 500 24.98 -3.64 12.94
N THR A 501 25.63 -3.13 13.98
CA THR A 501 25.19 -3.30 15.36
C THR A 501 24.99 -1.94 16.02
N PHE A 502 23.81 -1.74 16.58
CA PHE A 502 23.44 -0.59 17.38
C PHE A 502 23.35 -1.04 18.84
N GLU A 503 24.29 -0.63 19.68
CA GLU A 503 24.30 -0.89 21.12
C GLU A 503 24.00 0.40 21.91
N GLN A 504 23.09 0.33 22.87
CA GLN A 504 22.65 1.45 23.68
C GLN A 504 22.64 1.11 25.16
N HIS A 505 22.88 2.13 25.98
CA HIS A 505 22.89 2.07 27.42
C HIS A 505 22.21 3.29 28.02
N ALA A 506 21.39 3.07 29.03
CA ALA A 506 20.88 4.13 29.88
C ALA A 506 20.99 3.73 31.35
N SER A 507 21.00 4.71 32.24
CA SER A 507 20.97 4.46 33.67
C SER A 507 20.14 5.51 34.40
N VAL A 508 19.68 5.17 35.60
CA VAL A 508 18.97 6.11 36.46
C VAL A 508 19.84 7.34 36.78
N PRO A 509 19.28 8.55 36.98
CA PRO A 509 20.05 9.76 37.29
C PRO A 509 20.86 9.64 38.58
N GLY A 510 21.77 10.58 38.83
CA GLY A 510 22.71 10.53 39.97
C GLY A 510 21.99 10.45 41.32
N ILE A 511 20.89 11.19 41.46
CA ILE A 511 20.08 11.22 42.68
C ILE A 511 19.38 9.88 42.96
N GLU A 512 18.82 9.24 41.92
CA GLU A 512 18.22 7.92 42.05
C GLU A 512 19.26 6.84 42.31
N ALA A 513 20.43 6.92 41.63
CA ALA A 513 21.54 6.01 41.86
C ALA A 513 22.01 6.04 43.32
N ALA A 514 22.10 7.24 43.92
CA ALA A 514 22.43 7.41 45.34
C ALA A 514 21.34 6.82 46.24
N GLY A 515 20.06 7.08 45.94
CA GLY A 515 18.93 6.52 46.68
C GLY A 515 18.88 4.99 46.65
N LEU A 516 19.09 4.38 45.48
CA LEU A 516 19.19 2.93 45.32
C LEU A 516 20.35 2.36 46.15
N SER A 517 21.52 3.01 46.10
CA SER A 517 22.69 2.56 46.87
C SER A 517 22.44 2.62 48.39
N LEU A 518 21.74 3.64 48.90
CA LEU A 518 21.38 3.73 50.32
C LEU A 518 20.39 2.65 50.75
N LEU A 519 19.55 2.18 49.82
CA LEU A 519 18.60 1.09 50.04
C LEU A 519 19.22 -0.30 49.78
N GLY A 520 20.53 -0.37 49.54
CA GLY A 520 21.24 -1.63 49.30
C GLY A 520 21.04 -2.22 47.91
N TYR A 521 20.78 -1.38 46.90
CA TYR A 521 20.60 -1.80 45.51
C TYR A 521 21.70 -1.24 44.59
N ASP A 522 22.07 -2.04 43.58
CA ASP A 522 22.96 -1.65 42.51
C ASP A 522 22.25 -0.77 41.47
N VAL A 523 23.02 0.11 40.81
CA VAL A 523 22.51 0.96 39.72
C VAL A 523 22.13 0.08 38.54
N VAL A 524 20.96 0.34 37.97
CA VAL A 524 20.45 -0.39 36.79
C VAL A 524 21.14 0.08 35.53
N ASN A 525 21.60 -0.87 34.72
CA ASN A 525 21.94 -0.64 33.32
C ASN A 525 20.76 -1.06 32.44
N VAL A 526 20.13 -0.11 31.77
CA VAL A 526 19.17 -0.37 30.72
C VAL A 526 19.96 -0.52 29.42
N ALA A 527 20.39 -1.74 29.12
CA ALA A 527 21.22 -2.03 27.95
C ALA A 527 20.42 -2.77 26.87
N GLN A 528 20.44 -2.27 25.64
CA GLN A 528 19.84 -2.94 24.49
C GLN A 528 20.77 -2.92 23.27
N LYS A 529 20.73 -3.99 22.49
CA LYS A 529 21.55 -4.18 21.29
C LYS A 529 20.71 -4.76 20.16
N ALA A 530 20.64 -4.03 19.05
CA ALA A 530 20.06 -4.51 17.80
C ALA A 530 21.14 -4.70 16.75
N THR A 531 21.18 -5.87 16.12
CA THR A 531 22.09 -6.22 15.05
C THR A 531 21.30 -6.53 13.79
N PHE A 532 21.65 -5.85 12.70
CA PHE A 532 21.07 -5.98 11.38
C PHE A 532 22.10 -6.57 10.44
N ASN A 533 21.78 -7.68 9.79
CA ASN A 533 22.65 -8.34 8.84
C ASN A 533 21.96 -8.45 7.48
N LEU A 534 22.53 -7.80 6.46
CA LEU A 534 22.07 -7.89 5.09
C LEU A 534 22.91 -8.93 4.33
N SER A 535 22.23 -9.90 3.72
CA SER A 535 22.85 -10.92 2.86
C SER A 535 22.01 -11.14 1.61
N GLY A 536 22.42 -10.55 0.49
CA GLY A 536 21.62 -10.53 -0.73
C GLY A 536 20.33 -9.75 -0.51
N ASN A 537 19.18 -10.39 -0.74
CA ASN A 537 17.87 -9.80 -0.53
C ASN A 537 17.26 -10.08 0.86
N LYS A 538 18.01 -10.65 1.79
CA LYS A 538 17.53 -11.04 3.13
C LYS A 538 18.09 -10.12 4.20
N LEU A 539 17.21 -9.65 5.08
CA LEU A 539 17.58 -8.90 6.27
C LEU A 539 17.32 -9.74 7.51
N SER A 540 18.39 -10.08 8.24
CA SER A 540 18.29 -10.74 9.53
C SER A 540 18.43 -9.73 10.66
N VAL A 541 17.60 -9.86 11.69
CA VAL A 541 17.54 -8.98 12.84
C VAL A 541 17.75 -9.80 14.11
N THR A 542 18.74 -9.40 14.90
CA THR A 542 19.00 -9.94 16.23
C THR A 542 18.84 -8.85 17.26
N ALA A 543 17.98 -9.05 18.25
CA ALA A 543 17.83 -8.13 19.37
C ALA A 543 18.18 -8.81 20.67
N SER A 544 19.02 -8.13 21.45
CA SER A 544 19.49 -8.55 22.76
C SER A 544 19.25 -7.43 23.76
N THR A 545 18.90 -7.78 24.98
CA THR A 545 18.77 -6.85 26.10
C THR A 545 19.44 -7.49 27.32
N ASP A 546 19.72 -6.69 28.35
CA ASP A 546 20.18 -7.24 29.62
C ASP A 546 19.06 -8.09 30.27
N VAL A 547 19.30 -8.59 31.47
CA VAL A 547 18.31 -9.28 32.29
C VAL A 547 17.23 -8.32 32.79
N PHE A 548 17.50 -7.02 32.81
CA PHE A 548 16.55 -6.01 33.27
C PHE A 548 16.77 -4.72 32.47
N PRO A 549 15.74 -3.95 32.10
CA PRO A 549 14.32 -4.12 32.44
C PRO A 549 13.57 -4.98 31.39
N SER A 550 12.25 -4.83 31.30
CA SER A 550 11.44 -5.48 30.25
C SER A 550 11.77 -4.86 28.90
N ALA A 551 11.54 -5.57 27.81
CA ALA A 551 11.81 -5.02 26.48
C ALA A 551 10.88 -5.56 25.39
N THR A 552 10.58 -4.73 24.40
CA THR A 552 9.86 -5.08 23.18
C THR A 552 10.63 -4.64 21.95
N LEU A 553 10.47 -5.39 20.85
CA LEU A 553 10.88 -4.94 19.52
C LEU A 553 9.66 -5.02 18.61
N SER A 554 9.43 -3.99 17.81
CA SER A 554 8.45 -4.01 16.74
C SER A 554 9.07 -3.56 15.42
N VAL A 555 8.41 -3.88 14.31
CA VAL A 555 8.70 -3.37 12.97
C VAL A 555 7.41 -2.85 12.36
N ASN A 556 7.38 -1.59 11.92
CA ASN A 556 6.19 -0.93 11.36
C ASN A 556 4.93 -1.13 12.22
N GLY A 557 5.09 -1.06 13.55
CA GLY A 557 4.01 -1.25 14.53
C GLY A 557 3.71 -2.71 14.91
N LYS A 558 4.22 -3.72 14.19
CA LYS A 558 4.03 -5.14 14.51
C LYS A 558 5.07 -5.62 15.52
N GLN A 559 4.63 -6.09 16.69
CA GLN A 559 5.52 -6.63 17.72
C GLN A 559 6.20 -7.94 17.27
N LEU A 560 7.52 -7.98 17.32
CA LEU A 560 8.37 -9.12 17.00
C LEU A 560 8.68 -9.98 18.23
N PHE A 561 8.92 -9.34 19.38
CA PHE A 561 9.04 -10.04 20.67
C PHE A 561 8.66 -9.13 21.84
N GLN A 562 8.40 -9.76 22.98
CA GLN A 562 8.30 -9.13 24.28
C GLN A 562 9.03 -9.97 25.33
N TYR A 563 9.85 -9.33 26.14
CA TYR A 563 10.55 -9.87 27.28
C TYR A 563 10.07 -9.15 28.53
N ASN A 564 9.60 -9.89 29.53
CA ASN A 564 9.22 -9.33 30.82
C ASN A 564 10.38 -9.48 31.80
N GLN A 565 10.69 -8.39 32.52
CA GLN A 565 11.74 -8.36 33.52
C GLN A 565 11.51 -9.38 34.66
N PRO A 566 12.57 -9.95 35.24
CA PRO A 566 12.52 -10.69 36.48
C PRO A 566 12.45 -9.74 37.68
N SER A 567 12.43 -10.28 38.90
CA SER A 567 12.49 -9.50 40.14
C SER A 567 13.70 -8.57 40.16
N PHE A 568 13.44 -7.29 40.39
CA PHE A 568 14.46 -6.26 40.61
C PHE A 568 15.27 -6.59 41.86
N LYS A 569 14.58 -6.92 42.97
CA LYS A 569 15.25 -7.25 44.24
C LYS A 569 16.22 -8.41 44.09
N ALA A 570 15.83 -9.45 43.36
CA ALA A 570 16.67 -10.62 43.14
C ALA A 570 17.91 -10.29 42.30
N THR A 571 17.78 -9.41 41.32
CA THR A 571 18.83 -9.11 40.33
C THR A 571 19.75 -7.95 40.70
N HIS A 572 19.27 -7.00 41.51
CA HIS A 572 20.00 -5.76 41.87
C HIS A 572 20.20 -5.57 43.38
N GLY A 573 19.65 -6.42 44.25
CA GLY A 573 19.91 -6.32 45.70
C GLY A 573 21.34 -6.73 46.05
N ARG A 574 22.01 -5.99 46.94
CA ARG A 574 23.36 -6.34 47.43
C ARG A 574 23.30 -7.44 48.48
N GLY A 575 24.30 -8.32 48.48
CA GLY A 575 24.53 -9.25 49.60
C GLY A 575 25.50 -8.64 50.60
N SER A 576 25.36 -8.94 51.89
CA SER A 576 26.36 -8.59 52.89
C SER A 576 27.20 -9.82 53.25
N SER A 577 28.51 -9.65 53.27
CA SER A 577 29.43 -10.60 53.90
C SER A 577 30.13 -9.93 55.08
N TYR A 578 30.30 -10.70 56.15
CA TYR A 578 30.97 -10.24 57.37
C TYR A 578 32.38 -10.80 57.39
N THR A 579 33.35 -9.89 57.48
CA THR A 579 34.73 -10.24 57.83
C THR A 579 35.08 -9.55 59.14
N ASP A 580 35.45 -10.35 60.13
CA ASP A 580 36.04 -9.87 61.37
C ASP A 580 37.41 -9.28 61.05
N ASN A 581 37.62 -8.01 61.40
CA ASN A 581 38.87 -7.32 61.13
C ASN A 581 39.96 -7.63 62.18
N GLY A 582 39.71 -8.57 63.10
CA GLY A 582 40.66 -9.00 64.12
C GLY A 582 40.86 -7.98 65.26
N THR A 583 40.06 -6.92 65.31
CA THR A 583 40.11 -5.88 66.37
C THR A 583 38.76 -5.68 67.08
N GLY A 584 37.81 -6.59 66.89
CA GLY A 584 36.47 -6.50 67.50
C GLY A 584 35.48 -5.62 66.73
N GLY A 585 35.78 -5.28 65.47
CA GLY A 585 34.86 -4.60 64.55
C GLY A 585 34.50 -5.49 63.36
N ALA A 586 33.22 -5.51 62.99
CA ALA A 586 32.78 -6.16 61.75
C ALA A 586 32.90 -5.16 60.59
N VAL A 587 33.63 -5.53 59.53
CA VAL A 587 33.56 -4.82 58.25
C VAL A 587 32.50 -5.52 57.41
N THR A 588 31.39 -4.82 57.16
CA THR A 588 30.38 -5.23 56.18
C THR A 588 30.91 -4.94 54.78
N ASN A 589 31.25 -6.00 54.05
CA ASN A 589 31.56 -5.89 52.63
C ASN A 589 30.27 -6.11 51.84
N ASP A 590 29.81 -5.04 51.17
CA ASP A 590 28.75 -5.09 50.18
C ASP A 590 29.26 -5.88 48.96
N ILE A 591 28.71 -7.08 48.75
CA ILE A 591 28.95 -7.84 47.54
C ILE A 591 28.01 -7.30 46.48
N GLN A 592 28.58 -6.52 45.55
CA GLN A 592 27.89 -6.06 44.35
C GLN A 592 27.44 -7.30 43.55
N ARG A 593 26.13 -7.41 43.25
CA ARG A 593 25.62 -8.58 42.52
C ARG A 593 25.84 -8.45 41.02
N ARG A 594 26.01 -7.23 40.50
CA ARG A 594 26.23 -7.00 39.06
C ARG A 594 27.18 -5.84 38.77
N PRO A 595 28.41 -6.11 38.29
CA PRO A 595 29.36 -5.07 37.88
C PRO A 595 29.30 -4.68 36.40
N THR A 596 28.72 -5.48 35.49
CA THR A 596 28.73 -5.21 34.02
C THR A 596 27.49 -5.77 33.33
N PRO A 597 26.88 -5.05 32.35
CA PRO A 597 25.74 -5.55 31.58
C PRO A 597 26.07 -6.83 30.80
N SER A 598 25.13 -7.77 30.75
CA SER A 598 25.23 -9.00 29.97
C SER A 598 24.13 -9.06 28.92
N PHE A 599 24.49 -8.95 27.64
CA PHE A 599 23.51 -9.05 26.56
C PHE A 599 23.02 -10.48 26.36
N HIS A 600 21.71 -10.67 26.48
CA HIS A 600 21.03 -11.92 26.18
C HIS A 600 20.16 -11.77 24.93
N THR A 601 20.38 -12.62 23.93
CA THR A 601 19.55 -12.64 22.73
C THR A 601 18.10 -12.97 23.09
N ARG A 602 17.18 -12.08 22.75
CA ARG A 602 15.73 -12.26 22.92
C ARG A 602 15.00 -12.53 21.61
N TYR A 603 15.57 -12.07 20.51
CA TYR A 603 15.04 -12.28 19.17
C TYR A 603 16.18 -12.47 18.17
N LYS A 604 16.01 -13.40 17.22
CA LYS A 604 16.94 -13.68 16.13
C LYS A 604 16.20 -14.34 14.97
N LYS A 605 15.91 -13.60 13.90
CA LYS A 605 15.30 -14.12 12.67
C LYS A 605 15.83 -13.44 11.42
#